data_AF-A0A4R1M8C6-F1
#
_entry.id   AF-A0A4R1M8C6-F1
#
_cell.length_a   1.000
_cell.length_b   1.000
_cell.length_c   1.000
_cell.angle_alpha   90.00
_cell.angle_beta   90.00
_cell.angle_gamma   90.00
#
_symmetry.space_group_name_H-M   'P 1'
#
loop_
_entity.id
_entity.type
_entity.pdbx_description
1 polymer ?
#
loop_
_entity_poly.entity_id
_entity_poly.type
_entity_poly.pdbx_seq_one_letter_code
_entity_poly.pdbx_strand_id
1 'polypeptide(L)'
;MLSTQEAEVQQAVGQQQDVVADAPFSSLSTRMHQMFPALTCAEIGRLRKFGEIGHWKAGELLFETGLTGPGMFVVLEGRVKVYQRDGIGREVLINEHGAGHFLAEVGQLSGRPALVNGMALGSVEALLIPPDRLRALIVAEAELGERIMRALILRRVSLIEKGAGGPILIGNSSDARLVMLQGFLSRNGHPHSVIDERDEDALRLIEQFAAQKEDMPLVICPDGSVLRHPSMPELATCLGLLPDLDDAHVYDVAIVGAGPAGLATAVYAASEGLSVIVLDSRAPGGQAGASSRIENYLGFPTGISGQALAGRAFVQAQKFGAHVAIPVNVKALHCAERPHRLELKCGGHITARAIVIASGAVYRRPALEGLDRFEGRGVYYWASPVEAKLCKRQEVVLVGGGNSAGQAIVYLATHAAKVHVLIRRSGFEATMSRYLIDRIRSLPNVFVHPNSEIGRLDADESGLSSVALKKPLPDGTDHFDTRHLFLFTGADPNTDWLRTCGVELDEKGFVLTGTSADGASACDLATTVEGVYAIGDARAGSTKRVAAAVGEGAAVVAQIHQLLAVSAGEAVPLSA
;
A
#
# COMPACT_ATOMS: atom_id res chain seq x y z
N MET A 1 -2.25 50.74 -12.19
CA MET A 1 -3.19 49.77 -11.58
C MET A 1 -3.28 48.42 -12.30
N LEU A 2 -2.67 48.23 -13.48
CA LEU A 2 -2.57 46.92 -14.14
C LEU A 2 -1.22 46.21 -13.91
N SER A 3 -0.17 46.91 -13.47
CA SER A 3 1.17 46.31 -13.26
C SER A 3 1.38 45.70 -11.88
N THR A 4 0.52 46.01 -10.90
CA THR A 4 0.63 45.48 -9.52
C THR A 4 -0.06 44.13 -9.36
N GLN A 5 -1.12 43.84 -10.13
CA GLN A 5 -1.79 42.53 -10.11
C GLN A 5 -0.96 41.42 -10.77
N GLU A 6 -0.19 41.71 -11.82
CA GLU A 6 0.72 40.72 -12.42
C GLU A 6 1.90 40.36 -11.51
N ALA A 7 2.37 41.32 -10.70
CA ALA A 7 3.44 41.10 -9.71
C ALA A 7 2.95 40.28 -8.51
N GLU A 8 1.72 40.46 -8.05
CA GLU A 8 1.11 39.65 -6.97
C GLU A 8 0.81 38.22 -7.43
N VAL A 9 0.41 38.01 -8.69
CA VAL A 9 0.23 36.67 -9.27
C VAL A 9 1.57 35.95 -9.42
N GLN A 10 2.64 36.65 -9.82
CA GLN A 10 3.98 36.06 -9.90
C GLN A 10 4.61 35.79 -8.51
N GLN A 11 4.32 36.61 -7.50
CA GLN A 11 4.75 36.33 -6.11
C GLN A 11 3.97 35.17 -5.47
N ALA A 12 2.69 35.02 -5.75
CA ALA A 12 1.89 33.87 -5.29
C ALA A 12 2.37 32.54 -5.91
N VAL A 13 2.80 32.56 -7.18
CA VAL A 13 3.41 31.40 -7.85
C VAL A 13 4.81 31.09 -7.29
N GLY A 14 5.55 32.11 -6.83
CA GLY A 14 6.87 31.95 -6.23
C GLY A 14 6.85 31.35 -4.81
N GLN A 15 5.88 31.73 -3.97
CA GLN A 15 5.80 31.23 -2.58
C GLN A 15 5.27 29.79 -2.45
N GLN A 16 4.62 29.24 -3.49
CA GLN A 16 4.19 27.83 -3.52
C GLN A 16 5.32 26.84 -3.87
N GLN A 17 6.52 27.31 -4.24
CA GLN A 17 7.65 26.44 -4.53
C GLN A 17 8.40 25.93 -3.28
N ASP A 18 8.24 26.58 -2.12
CA ASP A 18 9.09 26.33 -0.95
C ASP A 18 8.61 25.19 -0.02
N VAL A 19 7.50 24.49 -0.34
CA VAL A 19 7.04 23.31 0.43
C VAL A 19 7.40 21.98 -0.26
N VAL A 20 8.04 22.00 -1.44
CA VAL A 20 8.36 20.80 -2.25
C VAL A 20 9.87 20.48 -2.28
N ALA A 21 10.64 21.01 -1.34
CA ALA A 21 12.08 20.78 -1.28
C ALA A 21 12.44 19.46 -0.57
N ASP A 22 12.17 18.31 -1.22
CA ASP A 22 12.99 17.09 -1.08
C ASP A 22 12.62 15.95 -2.09
N ALA A 23 11.76 16.19 -3.08
CA ALA A 23 11.58 15.25 -4.19
C ALA A 23 12.46 15.68 -5.38
N PRO A 24 13.41 14.87 -5.86
CA PRO A 24 14.19 15.22 -7.05
C PRO A 24 13.24 15.39 -8.24
N PHE A 25 13.13 16.62 -8.79
CA PHE A 25 12.32 17.00 -9.96
C PHE A 25 11.04 16.16 -10.16
N SER A 26 9.86 16.65 -9.73
CA SER A 26 8.60 15.96 -10.09
C SER A 26 8.47 15.89 -11.62
N SER A 27 8.74 14.70 -12.16
CA SER A 27 8.70 14.37 -13.58
C SER A 27 7.29 14.41 -14.18
N LEU A 28 6.28 14.80 -13.39
CA LEU A 28 4.88 14.81 -13.81
C LEU A 28 4.55 15.99 -14.72
N SER A 29 5.20 17.15 -14.54
CA SER A 29 4.98 18.32 -15.40
C SER A 29 5.32 18.03 -16.87
N THR A 30 6.36 17.23 -17.13
CA THR A 30 6.75 16.80 -18.49
C THR A 30 5.84 15.71 -19.06
N ARG A 31 4.97 15.11 -18.24
CA ARG A 31 4.04 14.02 -18.61
C ARG A 31 2.58 14.45 -18.67
N MET A 32 2.30 15.75 -18.68
CA MET A 32 0.92 16.27 -18.74
C MET A 32 0.12 15.73 -19.93
N HIS A 33 0.74 15.61 -21.10
CA HIS A 33 0.10 15.03 -22.29
C HIS A 33 -0.31 13.55 -22.10
N GLN A 34 0.36 12.80 -21.21
CA GLN A 34 0.01 11.41 -20.88
C GLN A 34 -1.05 11.34 -19.79
N MET A 35 -1.11 12.35 -18.91
CA MET A 35 -2.13 12.46 -17.87
C MET A 35 -3.48 12.92 -18.43
N PHE A 36 -3.48 13.79 -19.43
CA PHE A 36 -4.68 14.36 -20.02
C PHE A 36 -4.69 14.19 -21.54
N PRO A 37 -4.67 12.94 -22.06
CA PRO A 37 -4.74 12.72 -23.50
C PRO A 37 -6.15 13.05 -24.01
N ALA A 38 -6.21 13.63 -25.20
CA ALA A 38 -7.46 13.77 -25.95
C ALA A 38 -7.68 12.53 -26.84
N LEU A 39 -8.93 12.11 -26.93
CA LEU A 39 -9.39 11.04 -27.82
C LEU A 39 -9.90 11.63 -29.14
N THR A 40 -9.62 10.96 -30.23
CA THR A 40 -10.16 11.29 -31.56
C THR A 40 -11.61 10.83 -31.68
N CYS A 41 -12.37 11.38 -32.63
CA CYS A 41 -13.75 10.97 -32.88
C CYS A 41 -13.87 9.46 -33.19
N ALA A 42 -12.90 8.89 -33.92
CA ALA A 42 -12.88 7.46 -34.22
C ALA A 42 -12.69 6.61 -32.94
N GLU A 43 -11.82 7.05 -32.04
CA GLU A 43 -11.60 6.39 -30.75
C GLU A 43 -12.86 6.44 -29.88
N ILE A 44 -13.49 7.62 -29.77
CA ILE A 44 -14.76 7.79 -29.05
C ILE A 44 -15.83 6.86 -29.64
N GLY A 45 -15.91 6.74 -30.97
CA GLY A 45 -16.80 5.81 -31.64
C GLY A 45 -16.63 4.35 -31.16
N ARG A 46 -15.38 3.91 -30.94
CA ARG A 46 -15.09 2.58 -30.37
C ARG A 46 -15.49 2.46 -28.90
N LEU A 47 -15.43 3.56 -28.13
CA LEU A 47 -15.81 3.58 -26.71
C LEU A 47 -17.32 3.48 -26.48
N ARG A 48 -18.14 3.97 -27.42
CA ARG A 48 -19.61 4.03 -27.27
C ARG A 48 -20.26 2.68 -26.93
N LYS A 49 -19.67 1.55 -27.33
CA LYS A 49 -20.18 0.20 -27.00
C LYS A 49 -20.05 -0.19 -25.52
N PHE A 50 -19.30 0.58 -24.72
CA PHE A 50 -19.03 0.30 -23.31
C PHE A 50 -19.78 1.23 -22.34
N GLY A 51 -20.50 2.23 -22.84
CA GLY A 51 -21.13 3.24 -21.98
C GLY A 51 -22.43 3.79 -22.52
N GLU A 52 -23.06 4.61 -21.71
CA GLU A 52 -24.32 5.28 -22.02
C GLU A 52 -24.12 6.80 -22.07
N ILE A 53 -24.86 7.47 -22.94
CA ILE A 53 -24.79 8.93 -23.05
C ILE A 53 -25.66 9.52 -21.94
N GLY A 54 -25.10 10.45 -21.18
CA GLY A 54 -25.82 11.28 -20.23
C GLY A 54 -25.71 12.77 -20.56
N HIS A 55 -26.58 13.56 -19.95
CA HIS A 55 -26.63 15.01 -20.09
C HIS A 55 -26.64 15.68 -18.71
N TRP A 56 -25.82 16.72 -18.57
CA TRP A 56 -25.70 17.52 -17.35
C TRP A 56 -25.88 18.99 -17.66
N LYS A 57 -26.60 19.70 -16.79
CA LYS A 57 -26.78 21.16 -16.86
C LYS A 57 -25.62 21.87 -16.19
N ALA A 58 -25.51 23.17 -16.48
CA ALA A 58 -24.53 24.03 -15.81
C ALA A 58 -24.70 23.97 -14.28
N GLY A 59 -23.62 23.71 -13.56
CA GLY A 59 -23.59 23.59 -12.10
C GLY A 59 -23.86 22.18 -11.56
N GLU A 60 -24.29 21.22 -12.40
CA GLU A 60 -24.48 19.84 -11.96
C GLU A 60 -23.13 19.11 -11.81
N LEU A 61 -23.03 18.29 -10.77
CA LEU A 61 -21.87 17.44 -10.51
C LEU A 61 -22.00 16.13 -11.30
N LEU A 62 -20.95 15.78 -12.04
CA LEU A 62 -20.79 14.46 -12.66
C LEU A 62 -20.32 13.44 -11.63
N PHE A 63 -19.47 13.89 -10.71
CA PHE A 63 -18.95 13.11 -9.59
C PHE A 63 -18.46 14.07 -8.49
N GLU A 64 -18.53 13.59 -7.25
CA GLU A 64 -18.25 14.38 -6.04
C GLU A 64 -17.25 13.65 -5.15
N THR A 65 -16.30 14.40 -4.61
CA THR A 65 -15.30 13.89 -3.67
C THR A 65 -15.97 13.17 -2.50
N GLY A 66 -15.49 11.97 -2.15
CA GLY A 66 -16.01 11.17 -1.04
C GLY A 66 -17.22 10.30 -1.40
N LEU A 67 -17.90 10.55 -2.52
CA LEU A 67 -18.98 9.70 -3.00
C LEU A 67 -18.49 8.65 -4.00
N THR A 68 -19.12 7.49 -3.99
CA THR A 68 -18.87 6.40 -4.94
C THR A 68 -18.94 6.91 -6.38
N GLY A 69 -17.82 6.86 -7.10
CA GLY A 69 -17.74 7.35 -8.47
C GLY A 69 -18.45 6.40 -9.45
N PRO A 70 -19.31 6.90 -10.35
CA PRO A 70 -20.13 6.04 -11.22
C PRO A 70 -19.34 5.36 -12.36
N GLY A 71 -18.05 5.69 -12.52
CA GLY A 71 -17.19 5.16 -13.57
C GLY A 71 -16.40 6.26 -14.27
N MET A 72 -15.96 5.98 -15.50
CA MET A 72 -15.23 6.94 -16.32
C MET A 72 -16.18 7.72 -17.23
N PHE A 73 -16.02 9.03 -17.28
CA PHE A 73 -16.73 9.88 -18.24
C PHE A 73 -15.86 10.20 -19.44
N VAL A 74 -16.42 10.24 -20.65
CA VAL A 74 -15.79 10.81 -21.84
C VAL A 74 -16.62 12.00 -22.29
N VAL A 75 -16.07 13.20 -22.25
CA VAL A 75 -16.79 14.42 -22.62
C VAL A 75 -17.00 14.43 -24.14
N LEU A 76 -18.24 14.46 -24.57
CA LEU A 76 -18.64 14.51 -25.97
C LEU A 76 -18.84 15.97 -26.40
N GLU A 77 -19.52 16.75 -25.57
CA GLU A 77 -19.75 18.19 -25.76
C GLU A 77 -19.70 18.94 -24.42
N GLY A 78 -19.39 20.24 -24.47
CA GLY A 78 -19.32 21.11 -23.29
C GLY A 78 -17.95 21.12 -22.60
N ARG A 79 -17.92 21.63 -21.36
CA ARG A 79 -16.73 21.71 -20.51
C ARG A 79 -17.04 21.31 -19.07
N VAL A 80 -16.12 20.56 -18.47
CA VAL A 80 -16.17 20.09 -17.08
C VAL A 80 -14.99 20.68 -16.31
N LYS A 81 -15.28 21.37 -15.21
CA LYS A 81 -14.29 21.84 -14.23
C LYS A 81 -13.98 20.67 -13.29
N VAL A 82 -12.71 20.27 -13.24
CA VAL A 82 -12.21 19.33 -12.24
C VAL A 82 -11.44 20.09 -11.18
N TYR A 83 -11.91 20.01 -9.95
CA TYR A 83 -11.34 20.76 -8.82
C TYR A 83 -11.40 19.93 -7.55
N GLN A 84 -10.61 20.34 -6.57
CA GLN A 84 -10.64 19.78 -5.23
C GLN A 84 -10.97 20.88 -4.23
N ARG A 85 -11.44 20.48 -3.04
CA ARG A 85 -11.39 21.34 -1.87
C ARG A 85 -10.13 20.98 -1.09
N ASP A 86 -9.33 21.98 -0.74
CA ASP A 86 -8.18 21.78 0.13
C ASP A 86 -8.63 21.58 1.58
N GLY A 87 -7.64 21.47 2.47
CA GLY A 87 -7.86 21.10 3.86
C GLY A 87 -8.68 22.04 4.72
N ILE A 88 -8.94 23.22 4.19
CA ILE A 88 -9.58 24.35 4.86
C ILE A 88 -10.75 24.88 4.02
N GLY A 89 -11.21 24.08 3.04
CA GLY A 89 -12.39 24.33 2.24
C GLY A 89 -12.19 25.25 1.03
N ARG A 90 -10.95 25.64 0.67
CA ARG A 90 -10.69 26.43 -0.54
C ARG A 90 -10.75 25.55 -1.77
N GLU A 91 -11.37 26.06 -2.83
CA GLU A 91 -11.38 25.35 -4.11
C GLU A 91 -10.06 25.54 -4.85
N VAL A 92 -9.40 24.43 -5.18
CA VAL A 92 -8.20 24.41 -6.02
C VAL A 92 -8.54 23.75 -7.35
N LEU A 93 -8.43 24.53 -8.43
CA LEU A 93 -8.62 24.02 -9.79
C LEU A 93 -7.51 23.02 -10.13
N ILE A 94 -7.90 21.84 -10.61
CA ILE A 94 -6.95 20.83 -11.10
C ILE A 94 -6.81 20.95 -12.61
N ASN A 95 -7.93 20.95 -13.33
CA ASN A 95 -7.96 21.12 -14.77
C ASN A 95 -9.38 21.42 -15.28
N GLU A 96 -9.48 21.89 -16.52
CA GLU A 96 -10.74 21.95 -17.27
C GLU A 96 -10.67 21.01 -18.47
N HIS A 97 -11.74 20.27 -18.70
CA HIS A 97 -11.81 19.24 -19.74
C HIS A 97 -12.98 19.51 -20.67
N GLY A 98 -12.68 19.59 -21.96
CA GLY A 98 -13.69 19.69 -23.02
C GLY A 98 -13.82 18.39 -23.82
N ALA A 99 -14.58 18.47 -24.93
CA ALA A 99 -14.75 17.40 -25.90
C ALA A 99 -13.47 16.59 -26.18
N GLY A 100 -13.60 15.26 -26.16
CA GLY A 100 -12.52 14.30 -26.40
C GLY A 100 -11.70 13.93 -25.16
N HIS A 101 -11.83 14.62 -24.03
CA HIS A 101 -11.16 14.22 -22.79
C HIS A 101 -11.98 13.19 -22.02
N PHE A 102 -11.29 12.33 -21.26
CA PHE A 102 -11.94 11.45 -20.28
C PHE A 102 -11.55 11.78 -18.83
N LEU A 103 -12.51 11.57 -17.93
CA LEU A 103 -12.46 11.90 -16.52
C LEU A 103 -12.53 10.60 -15.70
N ALA A 104 -11.41 10.24 -15.07
CA ALA A 104 -11.27 9.12 -14.15
C ALA A 104 -9.86 9.10 -13.55
N GLU A 105 -9.70 8.41 -12.43
CA GLU A 105 -8.43 7.89 -11.92
C GLU A 105 -8.56 6.39 -11.59
N VAL A 106 -7.56 5.81 -10.91
CA VAL A 106 -7.50 4.36 -10.65
C VAL A 106 -8.73 3.83 -9.92
N GLY A 107 -9.31 4.61 -8.99
CA GLY A 107 -10.46 4.21 -8.20
C GLY A 107 -11.70 3.84 -9.01
N GLN A 108 -11.88 4.41 -10.20
CA GLN A 108 -13.03 4.09 -11.09
C GLN A 108 -12.98 2.69 -11.69
N LEU A 109 -11.85 1.97 -11.60
CA LEU A 109 -11.78 0.54 -12.00
C LEU A 109 -12.58 -0.37 -11.08
N SER A 110 -12.74 0.04 -9.82
CA SER A 110 -13.36 -0.74 -8.74
C SER A 110 -14.48 0.00 -8.03
N GLY A 111 -15.02 1.07 -8.62
CA GLY A 111 -16.10 1.86 -8.03
C GLY A 111 -15.74 2.51 -6.69
N ARG A 112 -14.48 2.93 -6.49
CA ARG A 112 -14.09 3.63 -5.26
C ARG A 112 -14.62 5.06 -5.22
N PRO A 113 -14.71 5.68 -4.03
CA PRO A 113 -15.04 7.09 -3.90
C PRO A 113 -14.15 7.98 -4.76
N ALA A 114 -14.75 9.00 -5.38
CA ALA A 114 -13.99 9.99 -6.14
C ALA A 114 -13.11 10.82 -5.19
N LEU A 115 -11.91 11.17 -5.64
CA LEU A 115 -11.00 12.04 -4.88
C LEU A 115 -11.22 13.53 -5.20
N VAL A 116 -11.82 13.84 -6.34
CA VAL A 116 -11.96 15.21 -6.84
C VAL A 116 -13.39 15.42 -7.33
N ASN A 117 -13.81 16.67 -7.43
CA ASN A 117 -15.11 17.05 -7.96
C ASN A 117 -15.03 17.25 -9.47
N GLY A 118 -16.09 16.89 -10.18
CA GLY A 118 -16.29 17.18 -11.59
C GLY A 118 -17.61 17.92 -11.77
N MET A 119 -17.56 19.20 -12.15
CA MET A 119 -18.75 20.04 -12.32
C MET A 119 -18.90 20.50 -13.77
N ALA A 120 -20.10 20.39 -14.31
CA ALA A 120 -20.43 20.94 -15.62
C ALA A 120 -20.41 22.47 -15.59
N LEU A 121 -19.59 23.12 -16.42
CA LEU A 121 -19.54 24.59 -16.54
C LEU A 121 -20.66 25.16 -17.43
N GLY A 122 -21.31 24.29 -18.21
CA GLY A 122 -22.37 24.59 -19.14
C GLY A 122 -23.22 23.34 -19.37
N SER A 123 -23.97 23.28 -20.48
CA SER A 123 -24.54 22.01 -20.92
C SER A 123 -23.41 21.06 -21.32
N VAL A 124 -23.39 19.87 -20.73
CA VAL A 124 -22.40 18.83 -21.00
C VAL A 124 -23.11 17.56 -21.46
N GLU A 125 -22.64 16.99 -22.56
CA GLU A 125 -22.97 15.63 -22.97
C GLU A 125 -21.72 14.77 -22.76
N ALA A 126 -21.85 13.64 -22.05
CA ALA A 126 -20.74 12.74 -21.80
C ALA A 126 -21.17 11.27 -21.88
N LEU A 127 -20.25 10.42 -22.34
CA LEU A 127 -20.38 8.97 -22.29
C LEU A 127 -19.92 8.48 -20.91
N LEU A 128 -20.83 7.90 -20.12
CA LEU A 128 -20.53 7.26 -18.86
C LEU A 128 -20.23 5.77 -19.08
N ILE A 129 -19.04 5.34 -18.67
CA ILE A 129 -18.58 3.95 -18.73
C ILE A 129 -18.44 3.42 -17.29
N PRO A 130 -19.37 2.55 -16.82
CA PRO A 130 -19.31 1.98 -15.47
C PRO A 130 -18.05 1.15 -15.21
N PRO A 131 -17.65 0.90 -13.93
CA PRO A 131 -16.41 0.21 -13.58
C PRO A 131 -16.19 -1.13 -14.31
N ASP A 132 -17.20 -1.99 -14.37
CA ASP A 132 -17.08 -3.31 -15.02
C ASP A 132 -16.88 -3.19 -16.52
N ARG A 133 -17.56 -2.22 -17.15
CA ARG A 133 -17.41 -1.91 -18.58
C ARG A 133 -16.09 -1.22 -18.90
N LEU A 134 -15.55 -0.43 -17.97
CA LEU A 134 -14.23 0.18 -18.09
C LEU A 134 -13.13 -0.89 -18.08
N ARG A 135 -13.22 -1.88 -17.19
CA ARG A 135 -12.30 -3.03 -17.20
C ARG A 135 -12.40 -3.80 -18.51
N ALA A 136 -13.62 -4.10 -18.98
CA ALA A 136 -13.85 -4.75 -20.27
C ALA A 136 -13.27 -3.95 -21.44
N LEU A 137 -13.43 -2.62 -21.43
CA LEU A 137 -12.85 -1.71 -22.43
C LEU A 137 -11.32 -1.82 -22.47
N ILE A 138 -10.65 -1.76 -21.32
CA ILE A 138 -9.19 -1.78 -21.24
C ILE A 138 -8.64 -3.12 -21.75
N VAL A 139 -9.37 -4.22 -21.55
CA VAL A 139 -8.98 -5.54 -22.06
C VAL A 139 -9.24 -5.66 -23.56
N ALA A 140 -10.40 -5.20 -24.03
CA ALA A 140 -10.81 -5.35 -25.44
C ALA A 140 -10.06 -4.42 -26.41
N GLU A 141 -9.69 -3.22 -25.96
CA GLU A 141 -9.03 -2.20 -26.79
C GLU A 141 -7.59 -1.99 -26.31
N ALA A 142 -6.64 -2.83 -26.73
CA ALA A 142 -5.28 -2.85 -26.15
C ALA A 142 -4.57 -1.48 -26.15
N GLU A 143 -4.57 -0.77 -27.29
CA GLU A 143 -3.89 0.54 -27.42
C GLU A 143 -4.57 1.63 -26.59
N LEU A 144 -5.90 1.71 -26.64
CA LEU A 144 -6.68 2.68 -25.84
C LEU A 144 -6.60 2.36 -24.36
N GLY A 145 -6.69 1.08 -24.00
CA GLY A 145 -6.55 0.58 -22.66
C GLY A 145 -5.19 0.94 -22.06
N GLU A 146 -4.11 0.83 -22.81
CA GLU A 146 -2.78 1.27 -22.36
C GLU A 146 -2.76 2.79 -22.07
N ARG A 147 -3.28 3.61 -23.00
CA ARG A 147 -3.33 5.07 -22.84
C ARG A 147 -4.19 5.50 -21.65
N ILE A 148 -5.36 4.87 -21.49
CA ILE A 148 -6.26 5.12 -20.36
C ILE A 148 -5.56 4.74 -19.06
N MET A 149 -5.06 3.51 -18.94
CA MET A 149 -4.38 3.04 -17.73
C MET A 149 -3.20 3.92 -17.34
N ARG A 150 -2.39 4.33 -18.32
CA ARG A 150 -1.27 5.25 -18.08
C ARG A 150 -1.75 6.58 -17.50
N ALA A 151 -2.81 7.16 -18.07
CA ALA A 151 -3.41 8.38 -17.55
C ALA A 151 -3.95 8.21 -16.13
N LEU A 152 -4.68 7.12 -15.85
CA LEU A 152 -5.23 6.84 -14.52
C LEU A 152 -4.12 6.73 -13.47
N ILE A 153 -3.06 5.98 -13.77
CA ILE A 153 -1.91 5.80 -12.87
C ILE A 153 -1.20 7.14 -12.61
N LEU A 154 -0.90 7.91 -13.66
CA LEU A 154 -0.21 9.19 -13.49
C LEU A 154 -1.08 10.22 -12.74
N ARG A 155 -2.39 10.24 -12.97
CA ARG A 155 -3.34 11.05 -12.18
C ARG A 155 -3.31 10.64 -10.71
N ARG A 156 -3.33 9.34 -10.41
CA ARG A 156 -3.24 8.84 -9.03
C ARG A 156 -1.94 9.27 -8.35
N VAL A 157 -0.80 9.12 -9.04
CA VAL A 157 0.50 9.58 -8.52
C VAL A 157 0.49 11.09 -8.27
N SER A 158 -0.05 11.88 -9.19
CA SER A 158 -0.16 13.33 -9.01
C SER A 158 -1.03 13.72 -7.82
N LEU A 159 -2.13 13.01 -7.58
CA LEU A 159 -3.00 13.26 -6.42
C LEU A 159 -2.27 12.94 -5.11
N ILE A 160 -1.54 11.81 -5.07
CA ILE A 160 -0.73 11.44 -3.91
C ILE A 160 0.36 12.47 -3.63
N GLU A 161 1.11 12.91 -4.65
CA GLU A 161 2.17 13.92 -4.50
C GLU A 161 1.64 15.26 -3.95
N LYS A 162 0.42 15.63 -4.33
CA LYS A 162 -0.22 16.88 -3.90
C LYS A 162 -1.01 16.75 -2.59
N GLY A 163 -1.15 15.54 -2.03
CA GLY A 163 -2.09 15.29 -0.92
C GLY A 163 -3.55 15.57 -1.27
N ALA A 164 -3.87 15.56 -2.56
CA ALA A 164 -5.08 16.08 -3.15
C ALA A 164 -6.27 15.12 -3.03
N GLY A 165 -7.41 15.60 -2.55
CA GLY A 165 -8.66 14.83 -2.47
C GLY A 165 -8.73 13.79 -1.36
N GLY A 166 -7.73 13.76 -0.48
CA GLY A 166 -7.69 12.87 0.68
C GLY A 166 -7.94 13.61 2.00
N PRO A 167 -7.86 12.90 3.14
CA PRO A 167 -8.09 13.50 4.44
C PRO A 167 -6.95 14.43 4.86
N ILE A 168 -7.26 15.32 5.80
CA ILE A 168 -6.31 16.24 6.42
C ILE A 168 -6.07 15.81 7.85
N LEU A 169 -4.82 15.59 8.19
CA LEU A 169 -4.41 15.18 9.51
C LEU A 169 -3.82 16.39 10.23
N ILE A 170 -4.39 16.75 11.38
CA ILE A 170 -3.94 17.87 12.19
C ILE A 170 -3.34 17.32 13.47
N GLY A 171 -2.10 17.69 13.77
CA GLY A 171 -1.45 17.28 15.01
C GLY A 171 0.04 17.52 15.04
N ASN A 172 0.63 17.15 16.17
CA ASN A 172 2.05 17.24 16.38
C ASN A 172 2.82 16.19 15.56
N SER A 173 3.86 16.60 14.84
CA SER A 173 4.70 15.68 14.05
C SER A 173 5.38 14.57 14.86
N SER A 174 5.50 14.72 16.17
CA SER A 174 6.04 13.70 17.08
C SER A 174 4.98 12.76 17.68
N ASP A 175 3.69 13.00 17.39
CA ASP A 175 2.59 12.14 17.87
C ASP A 175 2.63 10.78 17.16
N ALA A 176 2.75 9.71 17.96
CA ALA A 176 2.86 8.35 17.47
C ALA A 176 1.63 7.90 16.65
N ARG A 177 0.43 8.36 17.02
CA ARG A 177 -0.80 8.05 16.26
C ARG A 177 -0.83 8.81 14.95
N LEU A 178 -0.44 10.09 14.94
CA LEU A 178 -0.35 10.86 13.70
C LEU A 178 0.60 10.18 12.70
N VAL A 179 1.77 9.74 13.17
CA VAL A 179 2.75 8.97 12.38
C VAL A 179 2.16 7.65 11.87
N MET A 180 1.41 6.94 12.71
CA MET A 180 0.73 5.69 12.33
C MET A 180 -0.29 5.91 11.20
N LEU A 181 -1.15 6.93 11.31
CA LEU A 181 -2.18 7.26 10.32
C LEU A 181 -1.57 7.72 8.99
N GLN A 182 -0.54 8.58 9.03
CA GLN A 182 0.23 8.97 7.84
C GLN A 182 0.85 7.74 7.16
N GLY A 183 1.46 6.85 7.94
CA GLY A 183 2.03 5.61 7.43
C GLY A 183 0.97 4.70 6.79
N PHE A 184 -0.22 4.61 7.37
CA PHE A 184 -1.35 3.86 6.82
C PHE A 184 -1.79 4.41 5.46
N LEU A 185 -2.04 5.72 5.35
CA LEU A 185 -2.50 6.36 4.11
C LEU A 185 -1.42 6.29 3.03
N SER A 186 -0.16 6.59 3.38
CA SER A 186 0.99 6.49 2.49
C SER A 186 1.11 5.09 1.91
N ARG A 187 1.11 4.05 2.74
CA ARG A 187 1.28 2.66 2.28
C ARG A 187 0.11 2.16 1.44
N ASN A 188 -1.10 2.68 1.65
CA ASN A 188 -2.26 2.39 0.80
C ASN A 188 -2.35 3.27 -0.46
N GLY A 189 -1.37 4.15 -0.68
CA GLY A 189 -1.36 5.06 -1.82
C GLY A 189 -2.57 5.99 -1.81
N HIS A 190 -3.06 6.35 -0.61
CA HIS A 190 -4.15 7.29 -0.43
C HIS A 190 -3.57 8.71 -0.24
N PRO A 191 -3.97 9.68 -1.07
CA PRO A 191 -3.55 11.08 -0.90
C PRO A 191 -3.92 11.57 0.50
N HIS A 192 -3.12 12.45 1.08
CA HIS A 192 -3.44 13.11 2.35
C HIS A 192 -2.54 14.33 2.56
N SER A 193 -2.98 15.25 3.40
CA SER A 193 -2.18 16.38 3.86
C SER A 193 -2.02 16.33 5.38
N VAL A 194 -0.95 16.95 5.87
CA VAL A 194 -0.66 17.03 7.29
C VAL A 194 -0.40 18.50 7.62
N ILE A 195 -1.10 19.01 8.63
CA ILE A 195 -0.96 20.38 9.12
C ILE A 195 -0.48 20.31 10.57
N ASP A 196 0.58 21.05 10.90
CA ASP A 196 1.06 21.14 12.28
C ASP A 196 0.02 21.88 13.12
N GLU A 197 -0.25 21.39 14.33
CA GLU A 197 -1.25 21.98 15.24
C GLU A 197 -0.98 23.46 15.61
N ARG A 198 0.22 23.97 15.35
CA ARG A 198 0.63 25.36 15.59
C ARG A 198 0.40 26.28 14.38
N ASP A 199 0.02 25.73 13.22
CA ASP A 199 -0.30 26.50 12.03
C ASP A 199 -1.57 27.34 12.24
N GLU A 200 -1.63 28.57 11.70
CA GLU A 200 -2.80 29.45 11.84
C GLU A 200 -4.09 28.79 11.33
N ASP A 201 -3.99 28.05 10.22
CA ASP A 201 -5.14 27.37 9.63
C ASP A 201 -5.56 26.17 10.49
N ALA A 202 -4.62 25.47 11.13
CA ALA A 202 -4.93 24.40 12.09
C ALA A 202 -5.60 24.95 13.36
N LEU A 203 -5.10 26.06 13.90
CA LEU A 203 -5.67 26.68 15.11
C LEU A 203 -7.14 27.07 14.89
N ARG A 204 -7.47 27.64 13.72
CA ARG A 204 -8.86 27.95 13.35
C ARG A 204 -9.74 26.71 13.32
N LEU A 205 -9.26 25.62 12.74
CA LEU A 205 -10.01 24.36 12.68
C LEU A 205 -10.18 23.73 14.07
N ILE A 206 -9.14 23.75 14.90
CA ILE A 206 -9.18 23.27 16.29
C ILE A 206 -10.22 24.06 17.10
N GLU A 207 -10.23 25.39 16.99
CA GLU A 207 -11.22 26.26 17.62
C GLU A 207 -12.63 26.01 17.09
N GLN A 208 -12.80 25.92 15.76
CA GLN A 208 -14.09 25.67 15.11
C GLN A 208 -14.73 24.37 15.59
N PHE A 209 -13.94 23.32 15.77
CA PHE A 209 -14.42 22.02 16.24
C PHE A 209 -14.35 21.88 17.77
N ALA A 210 -13.94 22.91 18.51
CA ALA A 210 -13.76 22.89 19.96
C ALA A 210 -12.95 21.66 20.44
N ALA A 211 -11.91 21.29 19.68
CA ALA A 211 -11.09 20.11 19.97
C ALA A 211 -10.16 20.36 21.16
N GLN A 212 -10.06 19.36 22.04
CA GLN A 212 -9.15 19.37 23.18
C GLN A 212 -7.86 18.61 22.87
N LYS A 213 -6.87 18.69 23.75
CA LYS A 213 -5.59 17.99 23.57
C LYS A 213 -5.76 16.48 23.44
N GLU A 214 -6.74 15.91 24.13
CA GLU A 214 -7.08 14.48 24.12
C GLU A 214 -7.73 14.03 22.80
N ASP A 215 -8.25 14.96 22.01
CA ASP A 215 -8.87 14.69 20.70
C ASP A 215 -7.82 14.58 19.58
N MET A 216 -6.57 14.93 19.85
CA MET A 216 -5.51 14.95 18.85
C MET A 216 -4.96 13.53 18.56
N PRO A 217 -4.56 13.22 17.32
CA PRO A 217 -4.71 14.07 16.13
C PRO A 217 -6.16 14.07 15.61
N LEU A 218 -6.56 15.21 15.04
CA LEU A 218 -7.82 15.33 14.30
C LEU A 218 -7.62 14.87 12.86
N VAL A 219 -8.65 14.23 12.29
CA VAL A 219 -8.68 13.90 10.87
C VAL A 219 -9.96 14.43 10.25
N ILE A 220 -9.81 15.31 9.27
CA ILE A 220 -10.92 15.82 8.47
C ILE A 220 -11.01 14.96 7.21
N CYS A 221 -12.10 14.22 7.07
CA CYS A 221 -12.35 13.38 5.90
C CYS A 221 -12.86 14.19 4.71
N PRO A 222 -12.75 13.66 3.47
CA PRO A 222 -13.17 14.38 2.27
C PRO A 222 -14.68 14.70 2.20
N ASP A 223 -15.51 13.96 2.94
CA ASP A 223 -16.95 14.20 3.10
C ASP A 223 -17.27 15.31 4.12
N GLY A 224 -16.24 15.88 4.75
CA GLY A 224 -16.35 16.92 5.78
C GLY A 224 -16.53 16.39 7.20
N SER A 225 -16.63 15.07 7.40
CA SER A 225 -16.66 14.49 8.74
C SER A 225 -15.33 14.67 9.46
N VAL A 226 -15.39 14.81 10.78
CA VAL A 226 -14.21 15.02 11.64
C VAL A 226 -14.08 13.87 12.61
N LEU A 227 -12.97 13.16 12.51
CA LEU A 227 -12.60 12.09 13.42
C LEU A 227 -11.64 12.64 14.49
N ARG A 228 -11.90 12.31 15.75
CA ARG A 228 -11.07 12.69 16.90
C ARG A 228 -10.27 11.50 17.38
N HIS A 229 -8.94 11.62 17.41
CA HIS A 229 -8.02 10.56 17.82
C HIS A 229 -8.33 9.18 17.18
N PRO A 230 -8.59 9.09 15.85
CA PRO A 230 -9.16 7.88 15.26
C PRO A 230 -8.20 6.69 15.23
N SER A 231 -8.80 5.51 15.18
CA SER A 231 -8.13 4.26 14.80
C SER A 231 -8.03 4.12 13.26
N MET A 232 -7.13 3.25 12.78
CA MET A 232 -7.02 2.96 11.35
C MET A 232 -8.32 2.41 10.73
N PRO A 233 -9.08 1.50 11.40
CA PRO A 233 -10.36 1.04 10.87
C PRO A 233 -11.39 2.16 10.72
N GLU A 234 -11.52 3.06 11.71
CA GLU A 234 -12.44 4.21 11.62
C GLU A 234 -12.09 5.11 10.43
N LEU A 235 -10.80 5.40 10.25
CA LEU A 235 -10.32 6.16 9.10
C LEU A 235 -10.59 5.43 7.78
N ALA A 236 -10.36 4.13 7.70
CA ALA A 236 -10.59 3.36 6.48
C ALA A 236 -12.07 3.34 6.06
N THR A 237 -12.98 3.22 7.02
CA THR A 237 -14.43 3.32 6.80
C THR A 237 -14.81 4.72 6.31
N CYS A 238 -14.31 5.77 6.96
CA CYS A 238 -14.55 7.16 6.56
C CYS A 238 -14.16 7.45 5.11
N LEU A 239 -13.09 6.82 4.64
CA LEU A 239 -12.54 7.02 3.30
C LEU A 239 -13.13 6.07 2.24
N GLY A 240 -14.08 5.20 2.62
CA GLY A 240 -14.65 4.18 1.74
C GLY A 240 -13.58 3.25 1.15
N LEU A 241 -12.55 2.90 1.93
CA LEU A 241 -11.48 2.00 1.48
C LEU A 241 -11.88 0.53 1.54
N LEU A 242 -12.85 0.21 2.39
CA LEU A 242 -13.40 -1.13 2.53
C LEU A 242 -14.42 -1.37 1.42
N PRO A 243 -14.28 -2.44 0.61
CA PRO A 243 -15.31 -2.80 -0.36
C PRO A 243 -16.56 -3.28 0.36
N ASP A 244 -17.72 -3.13 -0.29
CA ASP A 244 -18.94 -3.79 0.15
C ASP A 244 -18.75 -5.30 0.03
N LEU A 245 -18.71 -5.98 1.18
CA LEU A 245 -18.58 -7.43 1.25
C LEU A 245 -19.99 -8.03 1.28
N ASP A 246 -20.40 -8.63 0.17
CA ASP A 246 -21.64 -9.41 0.10
C ASP A 246 -21.40 -10.81 0.70
N ASP A 247 -21.98 -11.04 1.88
CA ASP A 247 -21.93 -12.32 2.59
C ASP A 247 -22.53 -13.48 1.76
N ALA A 248 -23.39 -13.21 0.77
CA ALA A 248 -23.97 -14.23 -0.10
C ALA A 248 -23.07 -14.63 -1.28
N HIS A 249 -22.06 -13.82 -1.62
CA HIS A 249 -21.19 -14.08 -2.77
C HIS A 249 -20.14 -15.16 -2.44
N VAL A 250 -20.06 -16.17 -3.30
CA VAL A 250 -19.04 -17.23 -3.21
C VAL A 250 -17.94 -16.96 -4.23
N TYR A 251 -16.74 -16.64 -3.74
CA TYR A 251 -15.58 -16.45 -4.60
C TYR A 251 -15.02 -17.80 -5.09
N ASP A 252 -14.40 -17.81 -6.26
CA ASP A 252 -13.61 -18.97 -6.69
C ASP A 252 -12.36 -19.08 -5.83
N VAL A 253 -11.72 -17.94 -5.54
CA VAL A 253 -10.49 -17.87 -4.74
C VAL A 253 -10.52 -16.71 -3.75
N ALA A 254 -10.26 -17.01 -2.48
CA ALA A 254 -9.91 -16.00 -1.48
C ALA A 254 -8.42 -16.08 -1.13
N ILE A 255 -7.73 -14.94 -1.24
CA ILE A 255 -6.30 -14.79 -0.99
C ILE A 255 -6.11 -14.00 0.31
N VAL A 256 -5.48 -14.61 1.31
CA VAL A 256 -5.21 -13.96 2.60
C VAL A 256 -3.78 -13.45 2.60
N GLY A 257 -3.61 -12.16 2.34
CA GLY A 257 -2.34 -11.41 2.29
C GLY A 257 -2.12 -10.74 0.94
N ALA A 258 -1.87 -9.43 0.95
CA ALA A 258 -1.59 -8.61 -0.24
C ALA A 258 -0.09 -8.34 -0.42
N GLY A 259 0.77 -9.26 0.02
CA GLY A 259 2.19 -9.26 -0.32
C GLY A 259 2.44 -9.57 -1.81
N PRO A 260 3.71 -9.63 -2.25
CA PRO A 260 4.04 -9.95 -3.65
C PRO A 260 3.43 -11.27 -4.13
N ALA A 261 3.38 -12.30 -3.27
CA ALA A 261 2.77 -13.59 -3.60
C ALA A 261 1.26 -13.49 -3.85
N GLY A 262 0.53 -12.85 -2.92
CA GLY A 262 -0.91 -12.71 -3.02
C GLY A 262 -1.36 -11.78 -4.15
N LEU A 263 -0.65 -10.65 -4.35
CA LEU A 263 -0.92 -9.77 -5.49
C LEU A 263 -0.64 -10.45 -6.82
N ALA A 264 0.42 -11.27 -6.92
CA ALA A 264 0.68 -12.07 -8.11
C ALA A 264 -0.47 -13.07 -8.36
N THR A 265 -0.87 -13.81 -7.32
CA THR A 265 -2.01 -14.74 -7.40
C THR A 265 -3.27 -14.03 -7.89
N ALA A 266 -3.57 -12.85 -7.35
CA ALA A 266 -4.74 -12.07 -7.73
C ALA A 266 -4.72 -11.64 -9.20
N VAL A 267 -3.55 -11.20 -9.70
CA VAL A 267 -3.39 -10.84 -11.11
C VAL A 267 -3.63 -12.04 -12.01
N TYR A 268 -2.97 -13.17 -11.75
CA TYR A 268 -3.07 -14.36 -12.61
C TYR A 268 -4.50 -14.95 -12.56
N ALA A 269 -5.04 -15.19 -11.37
CA ALA A 269 -6.37 -15.76 -11.20
C ALA A 269 -7.47 -14.88 -11.82
N ALA A 270 -7.46 -13.57 -11.58
CA ALA A 270 -8.47 -12.67 -12.16
C ALA A 270 -8.30 -12.54 -13.68
N SER A 271 -7.07 -12.57 -14.21
CA SER A 271 -6.84 -12.52 -15.65
C SER A 271 -7.33 -13.76 -16.39
N GLU A 272 -7.41 -14.89 -15.69
CA GLU A 272 -7.94 -16.17 -16.19
C GLU A 272 -9.45 -16.32 -15.94
N GLY A 273 -10.10 -15.26 -15.43
CA GLY A 273 -11.56 -15.17 -15.31
C GLY A 273 -12.14 -15.67 -13.99
N LEU A 274 -11.30 -16.01 -13.00
CA LEU A 274 -11.78 -16.41 -11.67
C LEU A 274 -12.33 -15.22 -10.88
N SER A 275 -13.38 -15.45 -10.09
CA SER A 275 -13.84 -14.50 -9.08
C SER A 275 -12.89 -14.49 -7.89
N VAL A 276 -12.17 -13.39 -7.69
CA VAL A 276 -11.07 -13.28 -6.73
C VAL A 276 -11.32 -12.20 -5.69
N ILE A 277 -11.08 -12.53 -4.42
CA ILE A 277 -10.94 -11.56 -3.33
C ILE A 277 -9.57 -11.66 -2.65
N VAL A 278 -8.94 -10.52 -2.38
CA VAL A 278 -7.69 -10.38 -1.63
C VAL A 278 -7.96 -9.63 -0.34
N LEU A 279 -7.55 -10.21 0.78
CA LEU A 279 -7.73 -9.65 2.12
C LEU A 279 -6.36 -9.33 2.71
N ASP A 280 -6.11 -8.09 3.14
CA ASP A 280 -4.89 -7.74 3.88
C ASP A 280 -5.17 -6.77 5.02
N SER A 281 -4.55 -7.03 6.17
CA SER A 281 -4.77 -6.26 7.40
C SER A 281 -4.19 -4.84 7.39
N ARG A 282 -3.30 -4.50 6.44
CA ARG A 282 -2.52 -3.25 6.49
C ARG A 282 -2.47 -2.49 5.17
N ALA A 283 -1.86 -3.08 4.15
CA ALA A 283 -1.55 -2.39 2.89
C ALA A 283 -1.06 -3.37 1.81
N PRO A 284 -1.23 -3.04 0.51
CA PRO A 284 -0.55 -3.75 -0.56
C PRO A 284 0.97 -3.76 -0.40
N GLY A 285 1.60 -4.88 -0.76
CA GLY A 285 3.05 -5.07 -0.78
C GLY A 285 3.61 -5.85 0.41
N GLY A 286 2.84 -6.05 1.48
CA GLY A 286 3.30 -6.76 2.67
C GLY A 286 4.64 -6.22 3.20
N GLN A 287 5.54 -7.11 3.64
CA GLN A 287 6.87 -6.68 4.08
C GLN A 287 7.70 -6.04 2.96
N ALA A 288 7.60 -6.55 1.73
CA ALA A 288 8.35 -6.03 0.59
C ALA A 288 7.99 -4.58 0.29
N GLY A 289 6.73 -4.18 0.52
CA GLY A 289 6.23 -2.82 0.37
C GLY A 289 6.98 -1.78 1.21
N ALA A 290 7.56 -2.20 2.34
CA ALA A 290 8.36 -1.33 3.21
C ALA A 290 9.82 -1.18 2.78
N SER A 291 10.28 -1.92 1.76
CA SER A 291 11.64 -1.78 1.24
C SER A 291 11.79 -0.47 0.45
N SER A 292 12.78 0.34 0.83
CA SER A 292 13.11 1.60 0.14
C SER A 292 13.57 1.35 -1.29
N ARG A 293 14.30 0.25 -1.54
CA ARG A 293 14.77 -0.12 -2.88
C ARG A 293 15.07 -1.61 -3.00
N ILE A 294 14.47 -2.24 -4.00
CA ILE A 294 14.67 -3.63 -4.41
C ILE A 294 15.48 -3.63 -5.71
N GLU A 295 16.75 -4.01 -5.64
CA GLU A 295 17.67 -4.06 -6.79
C GLU A 295 17.83 -5.47 -7.38
N ASN A 296 17.37 -6.49 -6.66
CA ASN A 296 17.47 -7.90 -7.07
C ASN A 296 16.15 -8.47 -7.64
N TYR A 297 15.29 -7.61 -8.18
CA TYR A 297 14.08 -8.01 -8.89
C TYR A 297 14.28 -7.76 -10.40
N LEU A 298 14.14 -8.82 -11.20
CA LEU A 298 14.39 -8.79 -12.64
C LEU A 298 13.53 -7.72 -13.34
N GLY A 299 14.11 -7.04 -14.34
CA GLY A 299 13.41 -6.04 -15.16
C GLY A 299 13.54 -4.60 -14.66
N PHE A 300 14.13 -4.38 -13.47
CA PHE A 300 14.38 -3.04 -12.92
C PHE A 300 15.89 -2.79 -12.77
N PRO A 301 16.60 -2.39 -13.83
CA PRO A 301 18.06 -2.22 -13.79
C PRO A 301 18.53 -1.16 -12.81
N THR A 302 17.68 -0.17 -12.50
CA THR A 302 17.93 0.84 -11.46
C THR A 302 17.27 0.51 -10.13
N GLY A 303 16.74 -0.71 -9.97
CA GLY A 303 15.87 -1.10 -8.86
C GLY A 303 14.51 -0.40 -8.86
N ILE A 304 13.64 -0.84 -7.96
CA ILE A 304 12.30 -0.28 -7.75
C ILE A 304 12.01 -0.24 -6.25
N SER A 305 11.29 0.76 -5.75
CA SER A 305 10.84 0.73 -4.34
C SER A 305 9.78 -0.36 -4.15
N GLY A 306 9.73 -0.93 -2.96
CA GLY A 306 8.72 -1.93 -2.61
C GLY A 306 7.29 -1.45 -2.82
N GLN A 307 7.02 -0.22 -2.39
CA GLN A 307 5.73 0.43 -2.56
C GLN A 307 5.36 0.64 -4.04
N ALA A 308 6.31 1.04 -4.90
CA ALA A 308 6.04 1.20 -6.32
C ALA A 308 5.78 -0.15 -7.02
N LEU A 309 6.51 -1.20 -6.64
CA LEU A 309 6.27 -2.55 -7.15
C LEU A 309 4.87 -3.05 -6.74
N ALA A 310 4.53 -2.91 -5.46
CA ALA A 310 3.23 -3.31 -4.92
C ALA A 310 2.07 -2.51 -5.53
N GLY A 311 2.22 -1.18 -5.65
CA GLY A 311 1.19 -0.31 -6.24
C GLY A 311 0.90 -0.66 -7.69
N ARG A 312 1.92 -1.02 -8.49
CA ARG A 312 1.72 -1.49 -9.87
C ARG A 312 0.94 -2.81 -9.92
N ALA A 313 1.30 -3.78 -9.07
CA ALA A 313 0.62 -5.07 -8.99
C ALA A 313 -0.83 -4.92 -8.49
N PHE A 314 -1.06 -4.03 -7.52
CA PHE A 314 -2.39 -3.71 -7.01
C PHE A 314 -3.29 -3.14 -8.11
N VAL A 315 -2.81 -2.14 -8.87
CA VAL A 315 -3.56 -1.57 -10.01
C VAL A 315 -3.83 -2.63 -11.08
N GLN A 316 -2.87 -3.52 -11.32
CA GLN A 316 -3.03 -4.62 -12.27
C GLN A 316 -4.10 -5.63 -11.82
N ALA A 317 -4.15 -5.98 -10.53
CA ALA A 317 -5.19 -6.86 -9.99
C ALA A 317 -6.59 -6.22 -10.14
N GLN A 318 -6.72 -4.92 -9.80
CA GLN A 318 -7.96 -4.18 -9.99
C GLN A 318 -8.38 -4.09 -11.45
N LYS A 319 -7.44 -3.89 -12.38
CA LYS A 319 -7.70 -3.88 -13.83
C LYS A 319 -8.38 -5.18 -14.28
N PHE A 320 -7.97 -6.33 -13.74
CA PHE A 320 -8.58 -7.63 -14.06
C PHE A 320 -9.85 -7.93 -13.25
N GLY A 321 -10.22 -7.08 -12.29
CA GLY A 321 -11.46 -7.21 -11.53
C GLY A 321 -11.33 -7.93 -10.19
N ALA A 322 -10.11 -8.16 -9.70
CA ALA A 322 -9.94 -8.69 -8.35
C ALA A 322 -10.49 -7.71 -7.30
N HIS A 323 -11.30 -8.20 -6.37
CA HIS A 323 -11.74 -7.43 -5.22
C HIS A 323 -10.59 -7.37 -4.21
N VAL A 324 -10.12 -6.17 -3.85
CA VAL A 324 -9.03 -6.01 -2.89
C VAL A 324 -9.51 -5.23 -1.69
N ALA A 325 -9.66 -5.95 -0.57
CA ALA A 325 -10.22 -5.47 0.68
C ALA A 325 -9.11 -5.20 1.71
N ILE A 326 -8.77 -3.92 1.88
CA ILE A 326 -7.70 -3.45 2.74
C ILE A 326 -8.13 -2.15 3.43
N PRO A 327 -8.01 -2.03 4.76
CA PRO A 327 -7.50 -3.04 5.71
C PRO A 327 -8.60 -4.01 6.17
N VAL A 328 -8.42 -5.31 5.94
CA VAL A 328 -9.30 -6.37 6.49
C VAL A 328 -8.46 -7.47 7.13
N ASN A 329 -8.76 -7.80 8.38
CA ASN A 329 -8.05 -8.82 9.14
C ASN A 329 -8.88 -10.09 9.24
N VAL A 330 -8.34 -11.21 8.75
CA VAL A 330 -8.93 -12.53 8.90
C VAL A 330 -8.65 -13.05 10.32
N LYS A 331 -9.72 -13.38 11.03
CA LYS A 331 -9.67 -13.92 12.39
C LYS A 331 -9.42 -15.42 12.39
N ALA A 332 -10.16 -16.16 11.56
CA ALA A 332 -10.11 -17.62 11.53
C ALA A 332 -10.51 -18.15 10.14
N LEU A 333 -10.02 -19.35 9.81
CA LEU A 333 -10.46 -20.14 8.68
C LEU A 333 -11.19 -21.39 9.16
N HIS A 334 -12.40 -21.59 8.65
CA HIS A 334 -13.27 -22.72 8.95
C HIS A 334 -13.28 -23.68 7.76
N CYS A 335 -12.63 -24.84 7.93
CA CYS A 335 -12.40 -25.84 6.86
C CYS A 335 -13.30 -27.08 6.96
N ALA A 336 -14.14 -27.17 8.00
CA ALA A 336 -15.12 -28.24 8.15
C ALA A 336 -16.36 -28.06 7.24
N GLU A 337 -16.56 -26.85 6.74
CA GLU A 337 -17.66 -26.45 5.86
C GLU A 337 -17.13 -26.28 4.42
N ARG A 338 -17.95 -26.62 3.41
CA ARG A 338 -17.65 -26.32 2.00
C ARG A 338 -18.79 -25.51 1.35
N PRO A 339 -18.50 -24.45 0.58
CA PRO A 339 -17.16 -23.84 0.36
C PRO A 339 -16.54 -23.31 1.66
N HIS A 340 -15.21 -23.15 1.67
CA HIS A 340 -14.47 -22.73 2.87
C HIS A 340 -14.91 -21.34 3.33
N ARG A 341 -14.92 -21.11 4.64
CA ARG A 341 -15.40 -19.85 5.24
C ARG A 341 -14.30 -19.13 6.03
N LEU A 342 -14.04 -17.87 5.68
CA LEU A 342 -13.16 -16.96 6.39
C LEU A 342 -13.98 -16.06 7.32
N GLU A 343 -13.64 -16.07 8.61
CA GLU A 343 -14.22 -15.16 9.60
C GLU A 343 -13.37 -13.89 9.70
N LEU A 344 -13.99 -12.72 9.65
CA LEU A 344 -13.30 -11.43 9.71
C LEU A 344 -13.32 -10.84 11.13
N LYS A 345 -12.24 -10.15 11.54
CA LYS A 345 -12.19 -9.51 12.86
C LYS A 345 -13.18 -8.35 13.02
N CYS A 346 -13.54 -7.69 11.93
CA CYS A 346 -14.54 -6.62 11.91
C CYS A 346 -15.98 -7.13 11.97
N GLY A 347 -16.20 -8.45 12.04
CA GLY A 347 -17.50 -9.06 11.80
C GLY A 347 -17.70 -9.38 10.31
N GLY A 348 -18.70 -10.23 10.03
CA GLY A 348 -18.96 -10.76 8.70
C GLY A 348 -18.06 -11.95 8.33
N HIS A 349 -18.29 -12.49 7.14
CA HIS A 349 -17.55 -13.64 6.64
C HIS A 349 -17.39 -13.60 5.12
N ILE A 350 -16.39 -14.32 4.62
CA ILE A 350 -16.17 -14.52 3.18
C ILE A 350 -16.17 -16.01 2.89
N THR A 351 -16.89 -16.39 1.84
CA THR A 351 -16.99 -17.78 1.41
C THR A 351 -16.25 -17.96 0.09
N ALA A 352 -15.41 -19.00 -0.02
CA ALA A 352 -14.65 -19.27 -1.24
C ALA A 352 -14.41 -20.76 -1.49
N ARG A 353 -14.31 -21.14 -2.77
CA ARG A 353 -14.05 -22.54 -3.18
C ARG A 353 -12.60 -22.94 -2.88
N ALA A 354 -11.65 -22.04 -3.14
CA ALA A 354 -10.24 -22.20 -2.80
C ALA A 354 -9.74 -21.08 -1.89
N ILE A 355 -8.82 -21.41 -0.98
CA ILE A 355 -8.13 -20.47 -0.09
C ILE A 355 -6.63 -20.48 -0.40
N VAL A 356 -6.04 -19.30 -0.56
CA VAL A 356 -4.59 -19.14 -0.71
C VAL A 356 -4.02 -18.38 0.49
N ILE A 357 -3.22 -19.07 1.28
CA ILE A 357 -2.48 -18.52 2.42
C ILE A 357 -1.24 -17.79 1.87
N ALA A 358 -1.37 -16.47 1.74
CA ALA A 358 -0.31 -15.57 1.31
C ALA A 358 0.07 -14.56 2.42
N SER A 359 -0.19 -14.93 3.69
CA SER A 359 -0.14 -14.05 4.86
C SER A 359 1.29 -13.64 5.26
N GLY A 360 2.29 -14.25 4.62
CA GLY A 360 3.70 -13.96 4.79
C GLY A 360 4.19 -14.23 6.20
N ALA A 361 5.15 -13.40 6.63
CA ALA A 361 5.74 -13.45 7.96
C ALA A 361 5.72 -12.06 8.60
N VAL A 362 5.93 -12.01 9.91
CA VAL A 362 6.12 -10.79 10.72
C VAL A 362 7.52 -10.79 11.30
N TYR A 363 8.14 -9.61 11.48
CA TYR A 363 9.47 -9.56 12.07
C TYR A 363 9.45 -10.13 13.48
N ARG A 364 10.39 -11.02 13.76
CA ARG A 364 10.52 -11.66 15.07
C ARG A 364 10.85 -10.60 16.12
N ARG A 365 10.02 -10.52 17.14
CA ARG A 365 10.26 -9.67 18.31
C ARG A 365 11.38 -10.27 19.16
N PRO A 366 12.49 -9.55 19.41
CA PRO A 366 13.47 -10.01 20.38
C PRO A 366 12.84 -10.03 21.77
N ALA A 367 13.22 -11.01 22.59
CA ALA A 367 12.78 -11.10 23.99
C ALA A 367 13.46 -9.99 24.82
N LEU A 368 12.93 -8.79 24.72
CA LEU A 368 13.33 -7.60 25.47
C LEU A 368 12.16 -7.16 26.34
N GLU A 369 12.42 -6.98 27.62
CA GLU A 369 11.40 -6.55 28.57
C GLU A 369 10.86 -5.17 28.18
N GLY A 370 9.53 -5.03 28.15
CA GLY A 370 8.87 -3.76 27.86
C GLY A 370 8.95 -3.28 26.41
N LEU A 371 9.41 -4.10 25.45
CA LEU A 371 9.56 -3.73 24.03
C LEU A 371 8.29 -3.10 23.44
N ASP A 372 7.11 -3.64 23.76
CA ASP A 372 5.82 -3.17 23.25
C ASP A 372 5.53 -1.70 23.60
N ARG A 373 6.12 -1.17 24.69
CA ARG A 373 5.94 0.24 25.12
C ARG A 373 6.62 1.24 24.18
N PHE A 374 7.57 0.77 23.37
CA PHE A 374 8.38 1.59 22.49
C PHE A 374 7.97 1.50 21.02
N GLU A 375 7.02 0.63 20.67
CA GLU A 375 6.51 0.53 19.29
C GLU A 375 5.84 1.85 18.88
N GLY A 376 6.33 2.46 17.80
CA GLY A 376 5.89 3.81 17.39
C GLY A 376 6.39 4.95 18.28
N ARG A 377 7.16 4.64 19.33
CA ARG A 377 7.79 5.59 20.27
C ARG A 377 9.31 5.37 20.36
N GLY A 378 9.91 5.08 19.21
CA GLY A 378 11.36 4.91 19.06
C GLY A 378 11.81 3.52 18.59
N VAL A 379 10.94 2.51 18.62
CA VAL A 379 11.21 1.19 18.03
C VAL A 379 10.42 1.01 16.73
N TYR A 380 11.13 0.61 15.68
CA TYR A 380 10.62 0.45 14.31
C TYR A 380 11.05 -0.88 13.70
N TYR A 381 10.19 -1.47 12.88
CA TYR A 381 10.47 -2.73 12.15
C TYR A 381 10.57 -2.52 10.64
N TRP A 382 10.73 -1.27 10.22
CA TRP A 382 10.90 -0.84 8.83
C TRP A 382 11.59 0.51 8.82
N ALA A 383 12.09 0.92 7.65
CA ALA A 383 12.65 2.26 7.43
C ALA A 383 11.98 2.88 6.20
N SER A 384 11.01 3.78 6.44
CA SER A 384 10.29 4.50 5.38
C SER A 384 10.70 5.99 5.37
N PRO A 385 10.23 6.79 4.38
CA PRO A 385 10.42 8.23 4.39
C PRO A 385 9.90 8.92 5.65
N VAL A 386 8.89 8.35 6.31
CA VAL A 386 8.33 8.91 7.55
C VAL A 386 9.34 8.78 8.69
N GLU A 387 9.86 7.57 8.95
CA GLU A 387 10.89 7.38 9.99
C GLU A 387 12.21 8.05 9.63
N ALA A 388 12.58 8.09 8.34
CA ALA A 388 13.79 8.75 7.88
C ALA A 388 13.78 10.27 8.16
N LYS A 389 12.63 10.94 8.07
CA LYS A 389 12.47 12.34 8.48
C LYS A 389 12.76 12.53 9.97
N LEU A 390 12.27 11.62 10.82
CA LEU A 390 12.52 11.65 12.27
C LEU A 390 14.01 11.42 12.61
N CYS A 391 14.72 10.63 11.80
CA CYS A 391 16.13 10.32 11.99
C CYS A 391 17.09 11.42 11.49
N LYS A 392 16.59 12.51 10.90
CA LYS A 392 17.45 13.53 10.27
C LYS A 392 18.40 14.13 11.30
N ARG A 393 19.71 13.99 11.03
CA ARG A 393 20.81 14.42 11.94
C ARG A 393 20.84 13.72 13.32
N GLN A 394 20.13 12.62 13.49
CA GLN A 394 20.14 11.82 14.72
C GLN A 394 21.10 10.63 14.60
N GLU A 395 21.54 10.08 15.74
CA GLU A 395 22.19 8.77 15.79
C GLU A 395 21.13 7.68 15.93
N VAL A 396 21.25 6.59 15.17
CA VAL A 396 20.27 5.50 15.17
C VAL A 396 20.94 4.15 15.38
N VAL A 397 20.23 3.22 16.02
CA VAL A 397 20.66 1.83 16.20
C VAL A 397 19.82 0.91 15.32
N LEU A 398 20.47 -0.02 14.63
CA LEU A 398 19.82 -1.03 13.79
C LEU A 398 20.33 -2.42 14.18
N VAL A 399 19.42 -3.38 14.33
CA VAL A 399 19.74 -4.78 14.62
C VAL A 399 19.40 -5.65 13.41
N GLY A 400 20.40 -6.33 12.83
CA GLY A 400 20.16 -7.30 11.77
C GLY A 400 21.29 -7.42 10.74
N GLY A 401 21.48 -8.63 10.20
CA GLY A 401 22.53 -8.94 9.23
C GLY A 401 22.04 -9.58 7.92
N GLY A 402 20.74 -9.54 7.65
CA GLY A 402 20.14 -10.03 6.41
C GLY A 402 20.00 -8.94 5.35
N ASN A 403 19.48 -9.31 4.17
CA ASN A 403 19.29 -8.35 3.06
C ASN A 403 18.38 -7.16 3.41
N SER A 404 17.26 -7.40 4.09
CA SER A 404 16.34 -6.31 4.50
C SER A 404 17.04 -5.32 5.43
N ALA A 405 17.86 -5.82 6.37
CA ALA A 405 18.70 -4.98 7.23
C ALA A 405 19.71 -4.18 6.40
N GLY A 406 20.40 -4.82 5.45
CA GLY A 406 21.36 -4.15 4.58
C GLY A 406 20.77 -3.00 3.78
N GLN A 407 19.57 -3.19 3.21
CA GLN A 407 18.84 -2.12 2.52
C GLN A 407 18.46 -0.97 3.45
N ALA A 408 17.99 -1.28 4.66
CA ALA A 408 17.65 -0.28 5.66
C ALA A 408 18.89 0.51 6.14
N ILE A 409 20.03 -0.15 6.36
CA ILE A 409 21.31 0.51 6.71
C ILE A 409 21.69 1.54 5.66
N VAL A 410 21.73 1.13 4.38
CA VAL A 410 22.10 2.02 3.26
C VAL A 410 21.13 3.21 3.15
N TYR A 411 19.84 2.97 3.36
CA TYR A 411 18.82 4.01 3.30
C TYR A 411 18.88 4.99 4.48
N LEU A 412 19.00 4.49 5.71
CA LEU A 412 19.09 5.34 6.90
C LEU A 412 20.40 6.15 6.90
N ALA A 413 21.49 5.61 6.37
CA ALA A 413 22.77 6.31 6.26
C ALA A 413 22.71 7.59 5.41
N THR A 414 21.72 7.76 4.52
CA THR A 414 21.55 9.02 3.77
C THR A 414 20.80 10.09 4.55
N HIS A 415 20.24 9.76 5.72
CA HIS A 415 19.39 10.66 6.53
C HIS A 415 19.95 10.89 7.94
N ALA A 416 20.45 9.82 8.57
CA ALA A 416 20.99 9.83 9.93
C ALA A 416 22.42 10.39 9.99
N ALA A 417 22.78 10.98 11.13
CA ALA A 417 24.15 11.42 11.40
C ALA A 417 25.09 10.22 11.56
N LYS A 418 24.65 9.17 12.28
CA LYS A 418 25.36 7.90 12.43
C LYS A 418 24.39 6.73 12.48
N VAL A 419 24.81 5.59 11.94
CA VAL A 419 24.05 4.33 12.00
C VAL A 419 24.91 3.27 12.69
N HIS A 420 24.54 2.89 13.91
CA HIS A 420 25.16 1.79 14.65
C HIS A 420 24.45 0.48 14.35
N VAL A 421 25.17 -0.48 13.79
CA VAL A 421 24.61 -1.75 13.31
C VAL A 421 25.04 -2.89 14.22
N LEU A 422 24.10 -3.44 14.98
CA LEU A 422 24.32 -4.60 15.85
C LEU A 422 24.03 -5.89 15.07
N ILE A 423 25.02 -6.79 15.02
CA ILE A 423 24.83 -8.13 14.47
C ILE A 423 25.34 -9.19 15.45
N ARG A 424 24.59 -10.29 15.57
CA ARG A 424 24.96 -11.45 16.39
C ARG A 424 26.11 -12.28 15.82
N ARG A 425 26.38 -12.13 14.53
CA ARG A 425 27.42 -12.87 13.81
C ARG A 425 28.72 -12.06 13.74
N SER A 426 29.78 -12.68 13.27
CA SER A 426 31.05 -12.01 12.99
C SER A 426 31.01 -11.09 11.76
N GLY A 427 30.03 -11.26 10.86
CA GLY A 427 29.92 -10.50 9.62
C GLY A 427 28.60 -10.72 8.88
N PHE A 428 28.48 -10.12 7.70
CA PHE A 428 27.27 -10.12 6.86
C PHE A 428 27.26 -11.24 5.81
N GLU A 429 28.42 -11.81 5.49
CA GLU A 429 28.70 -12.65 4.32
C GLU A 429 27.80 -13.88 4.21
N ALA A 430 27.36 -14.43 5.34
CA ALA A 430 26.52 -15.62 5.37
C ALA A 430 25.08 -15.39 4.90
N THR A 431 24.55 -14.16 4.97
CA THR A 431 23.11 -13.89 4.75
C THR A 431 22.79 -12.67 3.90
N MET A 432 23.76 -11.80 3.66
CA MET A 432 23.58 -10.58 2.88
C MET A 432 24.20 -10.72 1.50
N SER A 433 23.54 -10.17 0.48
CA SER A 433 24.03 -10.11 -0.88
C SER A 433 25.30 -9.25 -0.95
N ARG A 434 26.27 -9.70 -1.74
CA ARG A 434 27.61 -9.09 -1.80
C ARG A 434 27.60 -7.59 -2.08
N TYR A 435 26.76 -7.14 -3.01
CA TYR A 435 26.67 -5.71 -3.38
C TYR A 435 26.27 -4.81 -2.19
N LEU A 436 25.41 -5.29 -1.28
CA LEU A 436 25.04 -4.53 -0.09
C LEU A 436 26.20 -4.46 0.89
N ILE A 437 26.94 -5.54 1.07
CA ILE A 437 28.13 -5.57 1.93
C ILE A 437 29.16 -4.54 1.43
N ASP A 438 29.44 -4.54 0.13
CA ASP A 438 30.40 -3.60 -0.46
C ASP A 438 29.91 -2.14 -0.34
N ARG A 439 28.60 -1.90 -0.52
CA ARG A 439 28.00 -0.57 -0.33
C ARG A 439 28.06 -0.11 1.13
N ILE A 440 27.74 -0.98 2.09
CA ILE A 440 27.82 -0.67 3.53
C ILE A 440 29.25 -0.30 3.92
N ARG A 441 30.25 -1.05 3.45
CA ARG A 441 31.68 -0.75 3.70
C ARG A 441 32.12 0.61 3.17
N SER A 442 31.45 1.14 2.15
CA SER A 442 31.76 2.45 1.58
C SER A 442 31.13 3.63 2.33
N LEU A 443 30.26 3.38 3.32
CA LEU A 443 29.54 4.42 4.04
C LEU A 443 30.31 4.85 5.31
N PRO A 444 30.81 6.11 5.39
CA PRO A 444 31.65 6.56 6.49
C PRO A 444 30.90 6.77 7.81
N ASN A 445 29.57 6.88 7.77
CA ASN A 445 28.70 7.09 8.93
C ASN A 445 28.02 5.80 9.43
N VAL A 446 28.44 4.64 8.93
CA VAL A 446 27.92 3.34 9.36
C VAL A 446 28.98 2.60 10.18
N PHE A 447 28.62 2.22 11.40
CA PHE A 447 29.49 1.54 12.35
C PHE A 447 28.94 0.15 12.65
N VAL A 448 29.64 -0.90 12.21
CA VAL A 448 29.18 -2.28 12.37
C VAL A 448 29.81 -2.88 13.62
N HIS A 449 28.94 -3.36 14.51
CA HIS A 449 29.29 -3.95 15.79
C HIS A 449 28.99 -5.46 15.76
N PRO A 450 29.97 -6.30 15.40
CA PRO A 450 29.78 -7.74 15.35
C PRO A 450 29.66 -8.34 16.74
N ASN A 451 29.08 -9.54 16.82
CA ASN A 451 28.85 -10.29 18.06
C ASN A 451 28.18 -9.47 19.18
N SER A 452 27.32 -8.53 18.81
CA SER A 452 26.69 -7.57 19.72
C SER A 452 25.18 -7.79 19.84
N GLU A 453 24.66 -7.65 21.05
CA GLU A 453 23.25 -7.86 21.37
C GLU A 453 22.72 -6.80 22.32
N ILE A 454 21.45 -6.43 22.16
CA ILE A 454 20.74 -5.54 23.07
C ILE A 454 20.46 -6.28 24.38
N GLY A 455 20.73 -5.62 25.50
CA GLY A 455 20.43 -6.08 26.85
C GLY A 455 19.16 -5.44 27.42
N ARG A 456 19.05 -4.11 27.33
CA ARG A 456 17.93 -3.34 27.92
C ARG A 456 17.60 -2.11 27.07
N LEU A 457 16.34 -1.68 27.11
CA LEU A 457 15.88 -0.43 26.54
C LEU A 457 15.48 0.51 27.69
N ASP A 458 15.98 1.74 27.68
CA ASP A 458 15.61 2.76 28.65
C ASP A 458 14.63 3.77 28.05
N ALA A 459 13.76 4.32 28.90
CA ALA A 459 12.67 5.20 28.50
C ALA A 459 12.72 6.55 29.23
N ASP A 460 12.23 7.59 28.57
CA ASP A 460 11.82 8.86 29.18
C ASP A 460 10.32 9.13 28.93
N GLU A 461 9.84 10.34 29.26
CA GLU A 461 8.43 10.72 29.05
C GLU A 461 7.98 10.63 27.59
N SER A 462 8.90 10.80 26.64
CA SER A 462 8.63 10.84 25.20
C SER A 462 8.80 9.48 24.51
N GLY A 463 9.59 8.55 25.05
CA GLY A 463 9.69 7.19 24.52
C GLY A 463 11.06 6.57 24.82
N LEU A 464 11.60 5.84 23.84
CA LEU A 464 12.96 5.30 23.91
C LEU A 464 13.97 6.44 24.10
N SER A 465 14.86 6.31 25.09
CA SER A 465 15.93 7.27 25.37
C SER A 465 17.33 6.68 25.17
N SER A 466 17.52 5.39 25.46
CA SER A 466 18.79 4.71 25.20
C SER A 466 18.63 3.20 24.94
N VAL A 467 19.64 2.63 24.29
CA VAL A 467 19.76 1.20 23.99
C VAL A 467 21.02 0.65 24.65
N ALA A 468 20.86 -0.11 25.74
CA ALA A 468 21.96 -0.74 26.45
C ALA A 468 22.30 -2.11 25.85
N LEU A 469 23.60 -2.42 25.80
CA LEU A 469 24.14 -3.67 25.27
C LEU A 469 24.24 -4.73 26.37
N LYS A 470 24.10 -5.99 25.98
CA LYS A 470 24.27 -7.13 26.90
C LYS A 470 25.71 -7.28 27.39
N LYS A 471 26.67 -6.84 26.57
CA LYS A 471 28.11 -6.77 26.86
C LYS A 471 28.68 -5.49 26.26
N PRO A 472 29.63 -4.81 26.92
CA PRO A 472 30.32 -3.68 26.34
C PRO A 472 31.04 -4.05 25.04
N LEU A 473 31.12 -3.10 24.12
CA LEU A 473 31.93 -3.17 22.92
C LEU A 473 33.44 -3.11 23.27
N PRO A 474 34.33 -3.46 22.33
CA PRO A 474 35.78 -3.44 22.59
C PRO A 474 36.35 -2.07 23.00
N ASP A 475 35.70 -0.97 22.62
CA ASP A 475 36.05 0.40 23.00
C ASP A 475 35.45 0.82 24.36
N GLY A 476 34.74 -0.07 25.04
CA GLY A 476 34.10 0.16 26.33
C GLY A 476 32.68 0.68 26.25
N THR A 477 32.14 0.96 25.06
CA THR A 477 30.75 1.42 24.91
C THR A 477 29.76 0.33 25.33
N ASP A 478 28.91 0.62 26.31
CA ASP A 478 27.90 -0.30 26.84
C ASP A 478 26.45 0.16 26.55
N HIS A 479 26.24 1.37 26.05
CA HIS A 479 24.94 1.88 25.61
C HIS A 479 25.06 2.91 24.48
N PHE A 480 23.93 3.16 23.80
CA PHE A 480 23.77 4.25 22.84
C PHE A 480 22.61 5.14 23.27
N ASP A 481 22.86 6.44 23.40
CA ASP A 481 21.83 7.45 23.62
C ASP A 481 21.11 7.73 22.31
N THR A 482 20.02 7.02 22.07
CA THR A 482 19.24 7.12 20.84
C THR A 482 17.75 6.97 21.09
N ARG A 483 16.98 7.71 20.30
CA ARG A 483 15.52 7.62 20.24
C ARG A 483 15.02 6.72 19.11
N HIS A 484 15.92 6.09 18.36
CA HIS A 484 15.58 5.35 17.14
C HIS A 484 16.31 4.00 17.07
N LEU A 485 15.54 2.94 17.32
CA LEU A 485 15.95 1.55 17.21
C LEU A 485 15.18 0.85 16.09
N PHE A 486 15.91 0.27 15.14
CA PHE A 486 15.36 -0.49 14.01
C PHE A 486 15.64 -1.98 14.15
N LEU A 487 14.61 -2.83 14.13
CA LEU A 487 14.72 -4.27 14.36
C LEU A 487 14.46 -5.09 13.08
N PHE A 488 15.48 -5.82 12.63
CA PHE A 488 15.45 -6.73 11.48
C PHE A 488 15.94 -8.14 11.87
N THR A 489 15.30 -8.73 12.89
CA THR A 489 15.76 -9.90 13.66
C THR A 489 15.26 -11.28 13.18
N GLY A 490 14.95 -11.42 11.88
CA GLY A 490 14.30 -12.61 11.32
C GLY A 490 12.78 -12.49 11.33
N ALA A 491 12.06 -13.54 10.92
CA ALA A 491 10.60 -13.47 10.79
C ALA A 491 9.91 -14.75 11.30
N ASP A 492 8.73 -14.56 11.90
CA ASP A 492 7.80 -15.61 12.33
C ASP A 492 6.59 -15.62 11.37
N PRO A 493 6.06 -16.78 10.99
CA PRO A 493 4.97 -16.87 10.03
C PRO A 493 3.66 -16.30 10.60
N ASN A 494 2.84 -15.70 9.73
CA ASN A 494 1.54 -15.15 10.13
C ASN A 494 0.42 -16.19 9.94
N THR A 495 0.43 -17.23 10.79
CA THR A 495 -0.38 -18.45 10.64
C THR A 495 -1.34 -18.71 11.80
N ASP A 496 -1.40 -17.85 12.82
CA ASP A 496 -2.24 -18.03 14.01
C ASP A 496 -3.74 -18.22 13.71
N TRP A 497 -4.23 -17.65 12.62
CA TRP A 497 -5.63 -17.73 12.17
C TRP A 497 -6.01 -19.10 11.58
N LEU A 498 -5.04 -20.01 11.40
CA LEU A 498 -5.25 -21.35 10.83
C LEU A 498 -5.57 -22.42 11.89
N ARG A 499 -5.51 -22.08 13.18
CA ARG A 499 -5.65 -23.04 14.30
C ARG A 499 -6.93 -23.88 14.26
N THR A 500 -7.99 -23.37 13.61
CA THR A 500 -9.29 -24.03 13.48
C THR A 500 -9.46 -24.84 12.19
N CYS A 501 -8.53 -24.75 11.24
CA CYS A 501 -8.69 -25.35 9.90
C CYS A 501 -8.04 -26.73 9.77
N GLY A 502 -7.11 -27.12 10.65
CA GLY A 502 -6.39 -28.40 10.55
C GLY A 502 -5.24 -28.41 9.53
N VAL A 503 -4.83 -27.24 9.04
CA VAL A 503 -3.61 -27.09 8.23
C VAL A 503 -2.38 -27.39 9.09
N GLU A 504 -1.52 -28.29 8.62
CA GLU A 504 -0.30 -28.66 9.33
C GLU A 504 0.79 -27.59 9.18
N LEU A 505 1.52 -27.37 10.28
CA LEU A 505 2.62 -26.42 10.37
C LEU A 505 3.91 -27.13 10.79
N ASP A 506 5.06 -26.62 10.38
CA ASP A 506 6.35 -27.08 10.88
C ASP A 506 6.59 -26.64 12.35
N GLU A 507 7.68 -27.10 12.97
CA GLU A 507 8.04 -26.74 14.36
C GLU A 507 8.23 -25.23 14.57
N LYS A 508 8.40 -24.46 13.49
CA LYS A 508 8.57 -23.00 13.51
C LYS A 508 7.27 -22.27 13.15
N GLY A 509 6.17 -22.99 12.94
CA GLY A 509 4.84 -22.47 12.64
C GLY A 509 4.57 -22.17 11.16
N PHE A 510 5.48 -22.52 10.23
CA PHE A 510 5.28 -22.28 8.79
C PHE A 510 4.40 -23.35 8.18
N VAL A 511 3.58 -23.00 7.19
CA VAL A 511 2.65 -23.94 6.55
C VAL A 511 3.41 -24.98 5.74
N LEU A 512 3.12 -26.26 6.01
CA LEU A 512 3.63 -27.38 5.22
C LEU A 512 2.85 -27.48 3.90
N THR A 513 3.57 -27.72 2.80
CA THR A 513 3.00 -27.94 1.47
C THR A 513 3.64 -29.14 0.80
N GLY A 514 3.07 -29.61 -0.31
CA GLY A 514 3.56 -30.79 -1.02
C GLY A 514 3.13 -32.08 -0.34
N THR A 515 1.93 -32.08 0.25
CA THR A 515 1.37 -33.22 0.98
C THR A 515 0.44 -34.08 0.11
N SER A 516 0.37 -33.82 -1.19
CA SER A 516 -0.40 -34.64 -2.13
C SER A 516 0.11 -36.09 -2.16
N ALA A 517 -0.82 -37.02 -2.38
CA ALA A 517 -0.63 -38.47 -2.24
C ALA A 517 0.51 -39.07 -3.10
N ASP A 518 1.01 -38.35 -4.11
CA ASP A 518 2.04 -38.80 -5.05
C ASP A 518 3.48 -38.39 -4.66
N GLY A 519 3.67 -37.85 -3.45
CA GLY A 519 4.98 -37.48 -2.91
C GLY A 519 5.30 -35.99 -3.00
N ALA A 520 6.19 -35.52 -2.13
CA ALA A 520 6.49 -34.10 -1.96
C ALA A 520 7.25 -33.52 -3.18
N SER A 521 6.52 -32.84 -4.06
CA SER A 521 7.10 -31.96 -5.08
C SER A 521 7.23 -30.54 -4.55
N ALA A 522 8.36 -29.88 -4.79
CA ALA A 522 8.55 -28.47 -4.43
C ALA A 522 7.60 -27.52 -5.19
N CYS A 523 6.99 -28.00 -6.28
CA CYS A 523 6.00 -27.25 -7.07
C CYS A 523 4.57 -27.45 -6.57
N ASP A 524 4.31 -28.43 -5.70
CA ASP A 524 3.00 -28.63 -5.09
C ASP A 524 2.82 -27.64 -3.92
N LEU A 525 1.83 -26.77 -4.06
CA LEU A 525 1.53 -25.68 -3.12
C LEU A 525 0.31 -26.01 -2.26
N ALA A 526 -0.28 -27.20 -2.44
CA ALA A 526 -1.39 -27.69 -1.62
C ALA A 526 -0.93 -27.97 -0.20
N THR A 527 -1.77 -27.60 0.76
CA THR A 527 -1.62 -27.94 2.18
C THR A 527 -2.27 -29.30 2.47
N THR A 528 -2.26 -29.70 3.74
CA THR A 528 -2.97 -30.91 4.20
C THR A 528 -4.49 -30.83 4.08
N VAL A 529 -5.04 -29.62 3.84
CA VAL A 529 -6.48 -29.42 3.65
C VAL A 529 -6.77 -29.16 2.17
N GLU A 530 -7.61 -30.02 1.57
CA GLU A 530 -8.00 -29.91 0.17
C GLU A 530 -8.70 -28.57 -0.12
N GLY A 531 -8.25 -27.89 -1.17
CA GLY A 531 -8.69 -26.55 -1.56
C GLY A 531 -8.05 -25.42 -0.76
N VAL A 532 -7.06 -25.72 0.10
CA VAL A 532 -6.24 -24.72 0.79
C VAL A 532 -4.78 -24.85 0.33
N TYR A 533 -4.22 -23.75 -0.13
CA TYR A 533 -2.87 -23.64 -0.65
C TYR A 533 -2.06 -22.65 0.20
N ALA A 534 -0.72 -22.77 0.20
CA ALA A 534 0.15 -21.79 0.85
C ALA A 534 1.31 -21.37 -0.05
N ILE A 535 1.60 -20.08 -0.06
CA ILE A 535 2.63 -19.47 -0.92
C ILE A 535 3.44 -18.41 -0.19
N GLY A 536 4.62 -18.12 -0.74
CA GLY A 536 5.50 -17.07 -0.27
C GLY A 536 6.03 -17.34 1.14
N ASP A 537 6.21 -16.28 1.92
CA ASP A 537 6.94 -16.36 3.18
C ASP A 537 6.19 -17.09 4.29
N ALA A 538 4.89 -17.37 4.16
CA ALA A 538 4.13 -18.19 5.11
C ALA A 538 4.46 -19.69 5.00
N ARG A 539 4.99 -20.12 3.85
CA ARG A 539 5.28 -21.52 3.54
C ARG A 539 6.63 -21.98 4.12
N ALA A 540 6.68 -23.22 4.58
CA ALA A 540 7.90 -23.87 5.02
C ALA A 540 8.86 -24.08 3.83
N GLY A 541 10.16 -23.86 4.04
CA GLY A 541 11.17 -24.07 2.99
C GLY A 541 11.15 -23.05 1.83
N SER A 542 10.27 -22.04 1.82
CA SER A 542 10.31 -21.01 0.78
C SER A 542 11.57 -20.16 0.86
N THR A 543 12.04 -19.68 -0.29
CA THR A 543 13.35 -18.99 -0.42
C THR A 543 13.38 -17.59 0.19
N LYS A 544 12.24 -17.07 0.65
CA LYS A 544 12.06 -15.74 1.24
C LYS A 544 12.56 -14.61 0.34
N ARG A 545 12.20 -14.67 -0.95
CA ARG A 545 12.54 -13.69 -1.99
C ARG A 545 11.29 -13.23 -2.72
N VAL A 546 11.24 -11.93 -3.03
CA VAL A 546 10.12 -11.30 -3.76
C VAL A 546 9.83 -12.00 -5.09
N ALA A 547 10.86 -12.27 -5.91
CA ALA A 547 10.67 -12.92 -7.21
C ALA A 547 10.14 -14.36 -7.09
N ALA A 548 10.64 -15.13 -6.12
CA ALA A 548 10.15 -16.48 -5.88
C ALA A 548 8.71 -16.48 -5.36
N ALA A 549 8.38 -15.57 -4.45
CA ALA A 549 7.03 -15.38 -3.94
C ALA A 549 6.03 -15.04 -5.07
N VAL A 550 6.43 -14.17 -6.02
CA VAL A 550 5.63 -13.88 -7.22
C VAL A 550 5.47 -15.11 -8.10
N GLY A 551 6.54 -15.91 -8.29
CA GLY A 551 6.49 -17.16 -9.04
C GLY A 551 5.54 -18.19 -8.43
N GLU A 552 5.58 -18.39 -7.11
CA GLU A 552 4.63 -19.26 -6.39
C GLU A 552 3.19 -18.76 -6.54
N GLY A 553 2.98 -17.44 -6.48
CA GLY A 553 1.65 -16.84 -6.69
C GLY A 553 1.10 -17.04 -8.10
N ALA A 554 1.95 -17.08 -9.13
CA ALA A 554 1.51 -17.46 -10.47
C ALA A 554 1.23 -18.97 -10.56
N ALA A 555 2.12 -19.79 -9.99
CA ALA A 555 2.05 -21.25 -10.10
C ALA A 555 0.81 -21.87 -9.40
N VAL A 556 0.35 -21.28 -8.28
CA VAL A 556 -0.80 -21.81 -7.54
C VAL A 556 -2.10 -21.76 -8.34
N VAL A 557 -2.23 -20.81 -9.29
CA VAL A 557 -3.46 -20.63 -10.08
C VAL A 557 -3.77 -21.86 -10.94
N ALA A 558 -2.74 -22.51 -11.49
CA ALA A 558 -2.93 -23.77 -12.23
C ALA A 558 -3.52 -24.90 -11.35
N GLN A 559 -3.07 -25.02 -10.10
CA GLN A 559 -3.57 -26.02 -9.16
C GLN A 559 -5.01 -25.70 -8.71
N ILE A 560 -5.36 -24.42 -8.59
CA ILE A 560 -6.72 -23.97 -8.33
C ILE A 560 -7.65 -24.35 -9.49
N HIS A 561 -7.24 -24.14 -10.75
CA HIS A 561 -8.02 -24.57 -11.90
C HIS A 561 -8.27 -26.08 -11.91
N GLN A 562 -7.26 -26.89 -11.57
CA GLN A 562 -7.40 -28.34 -11.45
C GLN A 562 -8.46 -28.71 -10.39
N LEU A 563 -8.43 -28.09 -9.21
CA LEU A 563 -9.42 -28.30 -8.16
C LEU A 563 -10.84 -27.93 -8.62
N LEU A 564 -10.99 -26.77 -9.28
CA LEU A 564 -12.29 -26.27 -9.73
C LEU A 564 -12.87 -27.14 -10.85
N ALA A 565 -12.03 -27.64 -11.76
CA ALA A 565 -12.44 -28.56 -12.82
C ALA A 565 -12.94 -29.91 -12.25
N VAL A 566 -12.22 -30.49 -11.28
CA VAL A 566 -12.64 -31.72 -10.57
C VAL A 566 -13.98 -31.50 -9.87
N SER A 567 -14.15 -30.37 -9.19
CA SER A 567 -15.39 -30.03 -8.48
C SER A 567 -16.58 -29.81 -9.42
N ALA A 568 -16.34 -29.39 -10.66
CA ALA A 568 -17.35 -29.20 -11.70
C ALA A 568 -17.69 -30.50 -12.48
N GLY A 569 -16.95 -31.60 -12.24
CA GLY A 569 -17.08 -32.84 -13.00
C GLY A 569 -16.51 -32.75 -14.43
N GLU A 570 -15.64 -31.77 -14.70
CA GLU A 570 -15.00 -31.56 -15.99
C GLU A 570 -13.70 -32.37 -16.08
N ALA A 571 -13.40 -32.90 -17.26
CA ALA A 571 -12.15 -33.62 -17.49
C ALA A 571 -10.96 -32.64 -17.39
N VAL A 572 -10.11 -32.82 -16.38
CA VAL A 572 -8.88 -32.03 -16.22
C VAL A 572 -7.97 -32.30 -17.42
N PRO A 573 -7.61 -31.30 -18.24
CA PRO A 573 -6.53 -31.47 -19.20
C PRO A 573 -5.24 -31.61 -18.39
N LEU A 574 -4.63 -32.79 -18.43
CA LEU A 574 -3.25 -32.97 -18.00
C LEU A 574 -2.37 -32.11 -18.93
N SER A 575 -2.02 -30.89 -18.54
CA SER A 575 -1.08 -30.06 -19.30
C SER A 575 0.36 -30.32 -18.84
N ALA A 576 1.24 -30.48 -19.85
CA ALA A 576 2.64 -30.83 -19.80
C ALA A 576 3.58 -29.75 -19.24
#